data_AF-A0A2A3X1V1-F1
#
_entry.id   AF-A0A2A3X1V1-F1
#
_cell.length_a   1.000
_cell.length_b   1.000
_cell.length_c   1.000
_cell.angle_alpha   90.00
_cell.angle_beta   90.00
_cell.angle_gamma   90.00
#
_symmetry.space_group_name_H-M   'P 1'
#
loop_
_entity.id
_entity.type
_entity.pdbx_description
1 polymer ?
#
loop_
_entity_poly.entity_id
_entity_poly.type
_entity_poly.pdbx_seq_one_letter_code
_entity_poly.pdbx_strand_id
1 'polypeptide(L)'
;MSARRFDSGPVGEGGEISIEVQIRKGSEGFGVRLKATAEVAVAEAVVSVAGKYSVSEGADPSSRSIKQFVNEVAVMTVLPYLREGMATITAKVFGTALYIPIIPRGNIAAELDHEGVAKDVAQA
;
A
#
# COMPACT_ATOMS: atom_id res chain seq x y z
N MET A 1 1.71 12.69 6.34
CA MET A 1 0.82 11.66 5.76
C MET A 1 1.18 11.57 4.29
N SER A 2 1.72 10.46 3.79
CA SER A 2 2.06 10.29 2.37
C SER A 2 1.30 9.07 1.87
N ALA A 3 0.47 9.25 0.85
CA ALA A 3 -0.31 8.22 0.20
C ALA A 3 -0.03 8.34 -1.30
N ARG A 4 0.42 7.27 -1.95
CA ARG A 4 0.32 7.15 -3.41
C ARG A 4 -0.91 6.32 -3.74
N ARG A 5 -1.63 6.79 -4.74
CA ARG A 5 -2.79 6.15 -5.34
C ARG A 5 -2.32 5.41 -6.59
N PHE A 6 -2.57 4.11 -6.65
CA PHE A 6 -2.47 3.35 -7.89
C PHE A 6 -3.87 3.25 -8.49
N ASP A 7 -4.04 3.77 -9.70
CA ASP A 7 -5.27 3.59 -10.47
C ASP A 7 -5.02 2.52 -11.52
N SER A 8 -5.74 1.40 -11.41
CA SER A 8 -5.82 0.43 -12.50
C SER A 8 -6.92 0.86 -13.47
N GLY A 9 -6.61 0.81 -14.77
CA GLY A 9 -7.60 0.90 -15.84
C GLY A 9 -8.68 -0.20 -15.73
N PRO A 10 -9.71 -0.16 -16.59
CA PRO A 10 -10.99 -0.83 -16.37
C PRO A 10 -10.83 -2.34 -16.13
N VAL A 11 -11.45 -2.82 -15.05
CA VAL A 11 -11.55 -4.25 -14.74
C VAL A 11 -12.88 -4.76 -15.32
N GLY A 12 -12.86 -5.30 -16.53
CA GLY A 12 -14.07 -5.80 -17.21
C GLY A 12 -15.05 -4.69 -17.60
N GLU A 13 -16.35 -5.02 -17.69
CA GLU A 13 -17.42 -4.05 -17.96
C GLU A 13 -17.57 -3.05 -16.79
N GLY A 14 -16.75 -2.00 -16.80
CA GLY A 14 -17.12 -0.69 -16.26
C GLY A 14 -16.67 -0.32 -14.84
N GLY A 15 -15.70 -1.01 -14.25
CA GLY A 15 -15.19 -0.66 -12.91
C GLY A 15 -13.78 -0.07 -12.86
N GLU A 16 -13.57 0.98 -12.07
CA GLU A 16 -12.24 1.51 -11.71
C GLU A 16 -11.82 0.94 -10.36
N ILE A 17 -10.56 0.48 -10.26
CA ILE A 17 -9.98 0.06 -8.98
C ILE A 17 -8.81 0.98 -8.64
N SER A 18 -8.92 1.63 -7.47
CA SER A 18 -7.84 2.41 -6.87
C SER A 18 -7.28 1.73 -5.63
N ILE A 19 -5.97 1.86 -5.40
CA ILE A 19 -5.29 1.33 -4.22
C ILE A 19 -4.44 2.41 -3.57
N GLU A 20 -4.63 2.60 -2.26
CA GLU A 20 -3.87 3.53 -1.42
C GLU A 20 -2.97 2.78 -0.43
N VAL A 21 -1.77 3.32 -0.21
CA VAL A 21 -0.84 2.86 0.84
C VAL A 21 -0.81 3.87 1.98
N GLN A 22 -0.93 3.37 3.21
CA GLN A 22 -0.73 4.15 4.43
C GLN A 22 0.33 3.50 5.31
N ILE A 23 1.25 4.31 5.83
CA ILE A 23 2.29 3.87 6.79
C ILE A 23 2.07 4.59 8.10
N ARG A 24 2.13 3.85 9.21
CA ARG A 24 2.10 4.40 10.57
C ARG A 24 3.30 3.89 11.36
N LYS A 25 4.16 4.79 11.85
CA LYS A 25 5.20 4.46 12.84
C LYS A 25 4.59 4.45 14.25
N GLY A 26 5.02 3.50 15.07
CA GLY A 26 4.68 3.38 16.49
C GLY A 26 5.93 3.11 17.32
N SER A 27 5.79 3.03 18.64
CA SER A 27 6.91 2.80 19.57
C SER A 27 7.52 1.40 19.45
N GLU A 28 6.73 0.40 19.03
CA GLU A 28 7.16 -1.01 18.95
C GLU A 28 7.41 -1.49 17.50
N GLY A 29 7.32 -0.58 16.53
CA GLY A 29 7.49 -0.90 15.11
C GLY A 29 6.63 -0.04 14.20
N PHE A 30 6.09 -0.63 13.14
CA PHE A 30 5.29 0.11 12.16
C PHE A 30 4.16 -0.74 11.56
N GLY A 31 3.13 -0.06 11.08
CA GLY A 31 2.03 -0.65 10.33
C GLY A 31 2.03 -0.18 8.89
N VAL A 32 1.69 -1.08 7.98
CA VAL A 32 1.28 -0.77 6.60
C VAL A 32 -0.20 -1.09 6.45
N ARG A 33 -0.94 -0.25 5.75
CA ARG A 33 -2.32 -0.52 5.35
C ARG A 33 -2.46 -0.30 3.86
N LEU A 34 -3.06 -1.28 3.19
CA LEU A 34 -3.53 -1.13 1.82
C LEU A 34 -5.04 -1.00 1.85
N LYS A 35 -5.57 0.01 1.16
CA LYS A 35 -7.00 0.20 0.95
C LYS A 35 -7.28 0.13 -0.54
N ALA A 36 -8.11 -0.81 -0.96
CA ALA A 36 -8.62 -0.89 -2.32
C ALA A 36 -10.06 -0.37 -2.34
N THR A 37 -10.37 0.49 -3.30
CA THR A 37 -11.73 0.91 -3.63
C THR A 37 -12.00 0.50 -5.07
N ALA A 38 -13.09 -0.25 -5.27
CA ALA A 38 -13.60 -0.61 -6.59
C ALA A 38 -14.95 0.08 -6.78
N GLU A 39 -15.05 0.94 -7.78
CA GLU A 39 -16.28 1.62 -8.17
C GLU A 39 -16.83 0.96 -9.42
N VAL A 40 -18.10 0.55 -9.40
CA VAL A 40 -18.84 0.05 -10.57
C VAL A 40 -20.13 0.88 -10.72
N ALA A 41 -20.78 0.82 -11.88
CA ALA A 41 -21.92 1.68 -12.21
C ALA A 41 -23.05 1.73 -11.17
N VAL A 42 -23.22 0.67 -10.36
CA VAL A 42 -24.32 0.54 -9.40
C VAL A 42 -23.87 0.35 -7.94
N ALA A 43 -22.56 0.31 -7.67
CA ALA A 43 -22.05 0.02 -6.32
C ALA A 43 -20.59 0.41 -6.11
N GLU A 44 -20.18 0.49 -4.84
CA GLU A 44 -18.79 0.66 -4.41
C GLU A 44 -18.41 -0.49 -3.46
N ALA A 45 -17.21 -1.05 -3.64
CA ALA A 45 -16.61 -2.00 -2.71
C ALA A 45 -15.31 -1.44 -2.15
N VAL A 46 -15.19 -1.40 -0.81
CA VAL A 46 -13.99 -0.94 -0.11
C VAL A 46 -13.44 -2.05 0.75
N VAL A 47 -12.17 -2.40 0.53
CA VAL A 47 -11.45 -3.39 1.33
C VAL A 47 -10.18 -2.77 1.88
N SER A 48 -9.92 -2.97 3.17
CA SER A 48 -8.72 -2.45 3.83
C SER A 48 -8.04 -3.55 4.63
N VAL A 49 -6.78 -3.83 4.31
CA VAL A 49 -5.95 -4.82 5.03
C VAL A 49 -4.73 -4.13 5.61
N ALA A 50 -4.39 -4.47 6.86
CA ALA A 50 -3.23 -3.92 7.54
C ALA A 50 -2.28 -5.03 8.00
N GLY A 51 -0.98 -4.83 7.74
CA GLY A 51 0.11 -5.61 8.32
C GLY A 51 0.80 -4.81 9.41
N LYS A 52 1.14 -5.45 10.53
CA LYS A 52 1.94 -4.86 11.61
C LYS A 52 3.29 -5.58 11.68
N TYR A 53 4.35 -4.81 11.81
CA TYR A 53 5.72 -5.30 11.90
C TYR A 53 6.32 -4.78 13.20
N SER A 54 6.86 -5.69 14.00
CA SER A 54 7.66 -5.37 15.19
C SER A 54 9.12 -5.22 14.81
N VAL A 55 9.84 -4.34 15.50
CA VAL A 55 11.30 -4.24 15.38
C VAL A 55 11.92 -4.93 16.59
N SER A 56 12.79 -5.91 16.34
CA SER A 56 13.54 -6.62 17.39
C SER A 56 14.80 -5.86 17.80
N GLU A 57 15.37 -6.23 18.94
CA GLU A 57 16.72 -5.82 19.37
C GLU A 57 16.91 -4.32 19.64
N GLY A 58 15.83 -3.58 19.88
CA GLY A 58 15.90 -2.15 20.20
C GLY A 58 16.37 -1.26 19.04
N ALA A 59 16.37 -1.77 17.82
CA ALA A 59 16.68 -0.96 16.64
C ALA A 59 15.58 0.11 16.42
N ASP A 60 15.99 1.33 16.07
CA ASP A 60 15.07 2.40 15.67
C ASP A 60 15.31 2.77 14.20
N PRO A 61 14.67 2.06 13.24
CA PRO A 61 14.90 2.32 11.83
C PRO A 61 14.40 3.72 11.44
N SER A 62 15.20 4.38 10.61
CA SER A 62 14.83 5.67 10.02
C SER A 62 13.54 5.53 9.21
N SER A 63 12.80 6.63 9.07
CA SER A 63 11.58 6.67 8.24
C SER A 63 11.84 6.22 6.80
N ARG A 64 13.02 6.53 6.27
CA ARG A 64 13.46 6.08 4.94
C ARG A 64 13.59 4.55 4.88
N SER A 65 14.24 3.94 5.87
CA SER A 65 14.41 2.48 5.94
C SER A 65 13.05 1.77 6.05
N ILE A 66 12.13 2.31 6.85
CA ILE A 66 10.76 1.81 6.96
C ILE A 66 10.05 1.89 5.61
N LYS A 67 10.09 3.03 4.93
CA LYS A 67 9.45 3.21 3.61
C LYS A 67 10.05 2.28 2.55
N GLN A 68 11.36 2.06 2.57
CA GLN A 68 12.02 1.11 1.67
C GLN A 68 11.56 -0.33 1.96
N PHE A 69 11.53 -0.75 3.22
CA PHE A 69 10.96 -2.05 3.60
C PHE A 69 9.50 -2.18 3.17
N VAL A 70 8.71 -1.12 3.33
CA VAL A 70 7.31 -1.13 2.90
C VAL A 70 7.20 -1.39 1.40
N ASN A 71 7.96 -0.65 0.58
CA ASN A 71 7.92 -0.77 -0.87
C ASN A 71 8.39 -2.14 -1.37
N GLU A 72 9.42 -2.71 -0.74
CA GLU A 72 10.05 -3.95 -1.21
C GLU A 72 9.44 -5.22 -0.63
N VAL A 73 8.87 -5.14 0.57
CA VAL A 73 8.38 -6.31 1.31
C VAL A 73 6.93 -6.13 1.68
N ALA A 74 6.62 -5.10 2.47
CA ALA A 74 5.34 -5.07 3.19
C ALA A 74 4.13 -4.96 2.27
N VAL A 75 4.22 -4.19 1.18
CA VAL A 75 3.14 -4.07 0.18
C VAL A 75 2.86 -5.42 -0.47
N MET A 76 3.90 -6.14 -0.92
CA MET A 76 3.73 -7.44 -1.59
C MET A 76 3.27 -8.55 -0.62
N THR A 77 3.58 -8.43 0.66
CA THR A 77 3.05 -9.33 1.70
C THR A 77 1.55 -9.11 1.96
N VAL A 78 1.09 -7.85 1.94
CA VAL A 78 -0.30 -7.50 2.26
C VAL A 78 -1.24 -7.60 1.05
N LEU A 79 -0.73 -7.36 -0.17
CA LEU A 79 -1.51 -7.32 -1.40
C LEU A 79 -2.34 -8.61 -1.66
N PRO A 80 -1.84 -9.84 -1.46
CA PRO A 80 -2.64 -11.05 -1.67
C PRO A 80 -3.92 -11.09 -0.84
N TYR A 81 -3.86 -10.66 0.43
CA TYR A 81 -5.02 -10.61 1.31
C TYR A 81 -6.02 -9.53 0.88
N LEU A 82 -5.53 -8.42 0.34
CA LEU A 82 -6.38 -7.38 -0.25
C LEU A 82 -7.11 -7.90 -1.49
N ARG A 83 -6.41 -8.65 -2.36
CA ARG A 83 -7.01 -9.27 -3.55
C ARG A 83 -8.11 -10.25 -3.16
N GLU A 84 -7.83 -11.13 -2.20
CA GLU A 84 -8.80 -12.12 -1.71
C GLU A 84 -10.02 -11.44 -1.09
N GLY A 85 -9.80 -10.43 -0.24
CA GLY A 85 -10.88 -9.66 0.37
C GLY A 85 -11.80 -9.01 -0.66
N MET A 86 -11.22 -8.42 -1.73
CA MET A 86 -11.98 -7.80 -2.81
C MET A 86 -12.80 -8.83 -3.59
N ALA A 87 -12.18 -9.93 -4.03
CA ALA A 87 -12.88 -10.98 -4.76
C ALA A 87 -14.01 -11.60 -3.93
N THR A 88 -13.75 -11.91 -2.66
CA THR A 88 -14.72 -12.53 -1.76
C THR A 88 -15.91 -11.61 -1.46
N ILE A 89 -15.69 -10.33 -1.14
CA ILE A 89 -16.82 -9.45 -0.77
C ILE A 89 -17.70 -9.13 -1.98
N THR A 90 -17.08 -8.90 -3.14
CA THR A 90 -17.81 -8.57 -4.37
C THR A 90 -18.56 -9.78 -4.92
N ALA A 91 -18.00 -10.99 -4.87
CA ALA A 91 -18.73 -12.21 -5.22
C ALA A 91 -20.00 -12.40 -4.38
N LYS A 92 -19.94 -12.09 -3.09
CA LYS A 92 -21.08 -12.23 -2.17
C LYS A 92 -22.14 -11.14 -2.34
N VAL A 93 -21.73 -9.91 -2.61
CA VAL A 93 -22.64 -8.75 -2.62
C VAL A 93 -23.12 -8.42 -4.03
N PHE A 94 -22.23 -8.48 -5.03
CA PHE A 94 -22.53 -8.17 -6.43
C PHE A 94 -22.89 -9.41 -7.26
N GLY A 95 -22.71 -10.62 -6.69
CA GLY A 95 -22.92 -11.88 -7.41
C GLY A 95 -21.80 -12.24 -8.38
N THR A 96 -20.77 -11.40 -8.51
CA THR A 96 -19.58 -11.64 -9.33
C THR A 96 -18.33 -11.09 -8.64
N ALA A 97 -17.21 -11.79 -8.80
CA ALA A 97 -15.94 -11.42 -8.19
C ALA A 97 -15.25 -10.33 -9.02
N LEU A 98 -14.88 -9.22 -8.39
CA LEU A 98 -13.96 -8.24 -8.94
C LEU A 98 -12.53 -8.61 -8.55
N TYR A 99 -11.68 -8.76 -9.56
CA TYR A 99 -10.28 -9.12 -9.36
C TYR A 99 -9.38 -7.89 -9.48
N ILE A 100 -8.61 -7.61 -8.45
CA ILE A 100 -7.51 -6.64 -8.53
C ILE A 100 -6.48 -7.18 -9.55
N PRO A 101 -6.13 -6.40 -10.59
CA PRO A 101 -5.24 -6.87 -11.66
C PRO A 101 -3.83 -7.18 -11.15
N ILE A 102 -3.01 -7.74 -12.03
CA ILE A 102 -1.57 -7.86 -11.77
C ILE A 102 -0.98 -6.45 -11.74
N ILE A 103 -0.37 -6.10 -10.62
CA ILE A 103 0.23 -4.79 -10.39
C ILE A 103 1.75 -4.97 -10.45
N PRO A 104 2.45 -4.33 -11.38
CA PRO A 104 3.91 -4.34 -11.42
C PRO A 104 4.51 -3.83 -10.10
N ARG A 105 5.63 -4.44 -9.71
CA ARG A 105 6.42 -3.97 -8.55
C ARG A 105 6.76 -2.48 -8.73
N GLY A 106 6.60 -1.69 -7.66
CA GLY A 106 6.86 -0.26 -7.66
C GLY A 106 5.67 0.63 -8.01
N ASN A 107 4.59 0.09 -8.58
CA ASN A 107 3.38 0.87 -8.89
C ASN A 107 2.56 1.21 -7.63
N ILE A 108 2.65 0.39 -6.59
CA ILE A 108 2.14 0.69 -5.26
C ILE A 108 3.35 0.94 -4.36
N ALA A 109 3.63 2.20 -4.03
CA ALA A 109 4.81 2.58 -3.26
C ALA A 109 4.56 3.82 -2.40
N ALA A 110 5.18 3.89 -1.23
CA ALA A 110 5.29 5.14 -0.48
C ALA A 110 6.45 5.99 -1.02
N GLU A 111 6.30 7.31 -0.95
CA GLU A 111 7.34 8.25 -1.38
C GLU A 111 8.52 8.22 -0.41
N LEU A 112 9.71 7.97 -0.95
CA LEU A 112 10.96 8.10 -0.20
C LEU A 112 11.30 9.58 -0.08
N ASP A 113 11.60 10.04 1.14
CA ASP A 113 12.10 11.39 1.35
C ASP A 113 13.50 11.50 0.71
N HIS A 114 13.77 12.58 -0.04
CA HIS A 114 15.11 12.92 -0.51
C HIS A 114 15.86 13.56 0.66
N GLU A 115 16.89 12.90 1.17
CA GLU A 115 17.88 13.56 2.03
C GLU A 115 18.72 14.47 1.11
N GLY A 116 18.59 15.78 1.31
CA GLY A 116 19.56 16.72 0.77
C GLY A 116 20.94 16.32 1.31
N VAL A 117 21.89 16.13 0.39
CA VAL A 117 23.29 15.90 0.74
C VAL A 117 23.70 17.03 1.70
N ALA A 118 24.03 16.68 2.94
CA ALA A 118 24.62 17.60 3.88
C ALA A 118 25.89 18.17 3.22
N LYS A 119 25.85 19.45 2.86
CA LYS A 119 27.06 20.18 2.49
C LYS A 119 27.83 20.44 3.77
N ASP A 120 28.71 19.51 4.14
CA ASP A 120 29.77 19.75 5.11
C ASP A 120 31.07 19.16 4.58
N VAL A 121 31.85 19.99 3.86
CA VAL A 121 33.32 20.01 3.69
C VAL A 121 33.61 21.35 2.97
N ALA A 122 34.47 22.29 3.36
CA ALA A 122 35.37 22.47 4.49
C ALA A 122 35.77 23.97 4.58
N GLN A 123 36.25 24.32 5.77
CA GLN A 123 37.13 25.43 6.17
C GLN A 123 37.84 26.24 5.07
N ALA A 124 37.81 27.57 5.20
CA ALA A 124 38.96 28.40 5.61
C ALA A 124 38.49 29.84 5.92
#